data_AF-T0JFS1-F1
#
_entry.id   AF-T0JFS1-F1
#
_cell.length_a   1.000
_cell.length_b   1.000
_cell.length_c   1.000
_cell.angle_alpha   90.00
_cell.angle_beta   90.00
_cell.angle_gamma   90.00
#
_symmetry.space_group_name_H-M   'P 1'
#
loop_
_entity.id
_entity.type
_entity.pdbx_description
1 polymer ?
#
loop_
_entity_poly.entity_id
_entity_poly.type
_entity_poly.pdbx_seq_one_letter_code
_entity_poly.pdbx_strand_id
1 'polypeptide(L)'
;MKMATLTLNIPDTTFVSSYLPDMNFSSYPLVYSGTDSSFQNCISFLQIVLPVLPVTSVDSALLELSVIVKSGAAPSPLVVNRVTDPFSTATVTYNTRPAFTATPSEIDITTEDLYTTVQIDVITLINGWLNGTYPNNGMALTNSDGTSVVAVATNSINYEPFDPRLVLTYTPVKPDTALCFSYAQLAHLIEQLITLYPTNTMSVFLTGFSPSAITGTPYQLYVSPEGTYGMIFILLDNGQQEAIPLNAIAAIYTGDGTVYDPSITYLPPPQFPDGCDKNLITAYHDYVPVSTDVQMYLGSIVQASGLVYKNEYGILVLSDADGNTPVFIPVMNITSIFPVTQNSSGQKAALPRIAITNKT
;
A
#
# COMPACT_ATOMS: atom_id res chain seq x y z
N MET A 1 -14.93 -2.79 11.39
CA MET A 1 -14.13 -2.22 10.29
C MET A 1 -14.35 -3.07 9.04
N LYS A 2 -14.28 -2.51 7.83
CA LYS A 2 -14.49 -3.30 6.60
C LYS A 2 -13.20 -4.09 6.33
N MET A 3 -13.28 -5.41 6.36
CA MET A 3 -12.16 -6.29 5.99
C MET A 3 -11.93 -6.21 4.48
N ALA A 4 -10.65 -6.19 4.09
CA ALA A 4 -10.22 -6.33 2.71
C ALA A 4 -9.83 -7.79 2.46
N THR A 5 -10.16 -8.30 1.27
CA THR A 5 -9.80 -9.66 0.84
C THR A 5 -8.95 -9.56 -0.42
N LEU A 6 -7.85 -10.30 -0.43
CA LEU A 6 -6.92 -10.41 -1.54
C LEU A 6 -6.78 -11.90 -1.90
N THR A 7 -7.03 -12.23 -3.17
CA THR A 7 -6.83 -13.58 -3.71
C THR A 7 -5.60 -13.56 -4.61
N LEU A 8 -4.64 -14.43 -4.30
CA LEU A 8 -3.39 -14.59 -5.04
C LEU A 8 -3.37 -15.96 -5.72
N ASN A 9 -3.02 -15.99 -7.00
CA ASN A 9 -2.74 -17.25 -7.69
C ASN A 9 -1.35 -17.75 -7.30
N ILE A 10 -1.17 -19.07 -7.32
CA ILE A 10 0.13 -19.72 -7.08
C ILE A 10 0.55 -20.42 -8.38
N PRO A 11 1.17 -19.69 -9.33
CA PRO A 11 1.50 -20.23 -10.64
C PRO A 11 2.69 -21.19 -10.60
N ASP A 12 3.59 -21.02 -9.64
CA ASP A 12 4.82 -21.80 -9.56
C ASP A 12 4.60 -23.00 -8.64
N THR A 13 4.25 -24.13 -9.25
CA THR A 13 4.08 -25.40 -8.54
C THR A 13 4.88 -26.50 -9.21
N THR A 14 5.31 -27.49 -8.42
CA THR A 14 5.97 -28.69 -8.92
C THR A 14 5.88 -29.78 -7.85
N PHE A 15 6.22 -31.01 -8.19
CA PHE A 15 6.47 -32.04 -7.19
C PHE A 15 7.78 -32.75 -7.49
N VAL A 16 8.29 -33.44 -6.48
CA VAL A 16 9.47 -34.30 -6.62
C VAL A 16 9.08 -35.71 -6.25
N SER A 17 9.70 -36.70 -6.89
CA SER A 17 9.38 -38.12 -6.75
C SER A 17 10.64 -38.91 -6.43
N SER A 18 10.59 -39.79 -5.42
CA SER A 18 11.73 -40.66 -5.10
C SER A 18 12.00 -41.71 -6.18
N TYR A 19 10.98 -42.06 -6.97
CA TYR A 19 11.12 -43.00 -8.09
C TYR A 19 11.90 -42.40 -9.27
N LEU A 20 11.73 -41.09 -9.49
CA LEU A 20 12.38 -40.35 -10.58
C LEU A 20 13.19 -39.18 -10.00
N PRO A 21 14.30 -39.46 -9.30
CA PRO A 21 14.87 -38.51 -8.35
C PRO A 21 15.57 -37.31 -8.98
N ASP A 22 15.93 -37.39 -10.27
CA ASP A 22 16.59 -36.33 -11.03
C ASP A 22 15.63 -35.62 -12.02
N MET A 23 14.35 -36.02 -12.06
CA MET A 23 13.35 -35.41 -12.93
C MET A 23 12.70 -34.19 -12.27
N ASN A 24 12.44 -33.16 -13.08
CA ASN A 24 11.62 -32.01 -12.70
C ASN A 24 10.21 -32.16 -13.26
N PHE A 25 9.20 -31.87 -12.45
CA PHE A 25 7.79 -32.02 -12.79
C PHE A 25 7.02 -30.69 -12.86
N SER A 26 7.70 -29.56 -13.10
CA SER A 26 7.06 -28.23 -13.12
C SER A 26 5.99 -28.04 -14.19
N SER A 27 5.99 -28.87 -15.23
CA SER A 27 4.99 -28.86 -16.32
C SER A 27 3.85 -29.86 -16.12
N TYR A 28 3.85 -30.62 -15.01
CA TYR A 28 2.80 -31.59 -14.76
C TYR A 28 1.50 -30.87 -14.35
N PRO A 29 0.33 -31.34 -14.83
CA PRO A 29 -0.96 -30.73 -14.51
C PRO A 29 -1.41 -30.97 -13.07
N LEU A 30 -0.77 -31.90 -12.36
CA LEU A 30 -1.04 -32.27 -10.98
C LEU A 30 0.27 -32.34 -10.19
N VAL A 31 0.23 -31.92 -8.93
CA VAL A 31 1.33 -32.13 -7.97
C VAL A 31 0.92 -33.14 -6.92
N TYR A 32 1.81 -34.08 -6.63
CA TYR A 32 1.55 -35.24 -5.78
C TYR A 32 2.24 -35.09 -4.41
N SER A 33 1.51 -35.42 -3.35
CA SER A 33 1.99 -35.41 -1.97
C SER A 33 1.66 -36.73 -1.28
N GLY A 34 2.68 -37.46 -0.85
CA GLY A 34 2.55 -38.77 -0.19
C GLY A 34 3.11 -39.93 -0.99
N THR A 35 2.59 -41.13 -0.72
CA THR A 35 3.10 -42.38 -1.31
C THR A 35 2.24 -42.81 -2.48
N ASP A 36 2.74 -42.59 -3.69
CA ASP A 36 2.10 -43.00 -4.94
C ASP A 36 2.63 -44.36 -5.42
N SER A 37 1.77 -45.15 -6.06
CA SER A 37 2.14 -46.46 -6.61
C SER A 37 3.18 -46.40 -7.75
N SER A 38 3.18 -45.31 -8.52
CA SER A 38 4.06 -45.11 -9.68
C SER A 38 5.23 -44.17 -9.35
N PHE A 39 4.96 -43.08 -8.62
CA PHE A 39 5.95 -42.07 -8.26
C PHE A 39 6.60 -42.28 -6.89
N GLN A 40 6.20 -43.30 -6.13
CA GLN A 40 6.68 -43.57 -4.78
C GLN A 40 6.52 -42.32 -3.88
N ASN A 41 7.50 -41.97 -3.06
CA ASN A 41 7.40 -40.83 -2.15
C ASN A 41 7.43 -39.52 -2.93
N CYS A 42 6.36 -38.73 -2.80
CA CYS A 42 6.16 -37.46 -3.48
C CYS A 42 6.04 -36.31 -2.49
N ILE A 43 6.70 -35.19 -2.81
CA ILE A 43 6.60 -33.93 -2.07
C ILE A 43 6.26 -32.85 -3.07
N SER A 44 5.16 -32.13 -2.86
CA SER A 44 4.81 -30.98 -3.71
C SER A 44 5.44 -29.70 -3.16
N PHE A 45 5.80 -28.79 -4.05
CA PHE A 45 6.36 -27.49 -3.72
C PHE A 45 5.57 -26.39 -4.42
N LEU A 46 5.33 -25.31 -3.68
CA LEU A 46 4.57 -24.15 -4.14
C LEU A 46 5.38 -22.88 -3.84
N GLN A 47 5.55 -22.02 -4.83
CA GLN A 47 6.12 -20.69 -4.66
C GLN A 47 5.06 -19.63 -4.95
N ILE A 48 5.00 -18.64 -4.06
CA ILE A 48 4.10 -17.51 -4.18
C ILE A 48 4.86 -16.24 -3.85
N VAL A 49 4.64 -15.21 -4.66
CA VAL A 49 5.09 -13.85 -4.38
C VAL A 49 3.98 -13.13 -3.64
N LEU A 50 4.25 -12.69 -2.41
CA LEU A 50 3.33 -11.82 -1.68
C LEU A 50 3.51 -10.37 -2.16
N PRO A 51 2.43 -9.65 -2.50
CA PRO A 51 2.53 -8.22 -2.74
C PRO A 51 2.84 -7.48 -1.43
N VAL A 52 3.31 -6.24 -1.52
CA VAL A 52 3.43 -5.37 -0.36
C VAL A 52 2.03 -5.06 0.17
N LEU A 53 1.73 -5.49 1.40
CA LEU A 53 0.46 -5.22 2.07
C LEU A 53 0.59 -4.00 2.98
N PRO A 54 -0.49 -3.24 3.21
CA PRO A 54 -0.52 -2.12 4.17
C PRO A 54 -0.62 -2.61 5.63
N VAL A 55 -0.28 -3.88 5.89
CA VAL A 55 -0.30 -4.55 7.19
C VAL A 55 0.90 -5.50 7.28
N THR A 56 1.43 -5.69 8.48
CA THR A 56 2.50 -6.67 8.77
C THR A 56 1.95 -8.02 9.24
N SER A 57 0.63 -8.13 9.39
CA SER A 57 -0.10 -9.35 9.72
C SER A 57 -1.50 -9.31 9.13
N VAL A 58 -2.02 -10.44 8.68
CA VAL A 58 -3.40 -10.61 8.21
C VAL A 58 -4.28 -11.25 9.30
N ASP A 59 -5.59 -11.02 9.20
CA ASP A 59 -6.60 -11.59 10.10
C ASP A 59 -6.96 -13.03 9.73
N SER A 60 -6.78 -13.42 8.47
CA SER A 60 -6.98 -14.78 7.96
C SER A 60 -6.10 -15.03 6.73
N ALA A 61 -5.59 -16.26 6.60
CA ALA A 61 -4.93 -16.74 5.39
C ALA A 61 -5.32 -18.19 5.10
N LEU A 62 -5.98 -18.42 3.97
CA LEU A 62 -6.46 -19.73 3.54
C LEU A 62 -5.77 -20.15 2.24
N LEU A 63 -5.10 -21.30 2.27
CA LEU A 63 -4.59 -21.96 1.08
C LEU A 63 -5.71 -22.80 0.48
N GLU A 64 -6.11 -22.48 -0.75
CA GLU A 64 -7.14 -23.15 -1.52
C GLU A 64 -6.51 -24.10 -2.53
N LEU A 65 -6.83 -25.39 -2.42
CA LEU A 65 -6.29 -26.44 -3.28
C LEU A 65 -7.41 -27.31 -3.85
N SER A 66 -7.41 -27.52 -5.17
CA SER A 66 -8.39 -28.40 -5.81
C SER A 66 -7.88 -29.84 -5.82
N VAL A 67 -8.57 -30.74 -5.13
CA VAL A 67 -8.17 -32.15 -4.99
C VAL A 67 -8.65 -32.93 -6.21
N ILE A 68 -7.73 -33.57 -6.93
CA ILE A 68 -8.04 -34.33 -8.14
C ILE A 68 -7.89 -35.84 -7.92
N VAL A 69 -6.89 -36.24 -7.14
CA VAL A 69 -6.61 -37.65 -6.85
C VAL A 69 -6.44 -37.84 -5.36
N LYS A 70 -7.02 -38.94 -4.86
CA LYS A 70 -6.74 -39.50 -3.54
C LYS A 70 -6.69 -41.02 -3.67
N SER A 71 -5.70 -41.65 -3.04
CA SER A 71 -5.68 -43.11 -2.90
C SER A 71 -6.42 -43.57 -1.65
N GLY A 72 -7.11 -44.72 -1.75
CA GLY A 72 -7.76 -45.37 -0.62
C GLY A 72 -9.01 -44.64 -0.09
N ALA A 73 -9.77 -45.33 0.75
CA ALA A 73 -11.02 -44.81 1.32
C ALA A 73 -10.82 -44.08 2.68
N ALA A 74 -9.80 -44.46 3.46
CA ALA A 74 -9.49 -43.79 4.72
C ALA A 74 -8.94 -42.37 4.45
N PRO A 75 -9.21 -41.36 5.29
CA PRO A 75 -8.71 -40.00 5.08
C PRO A 75 -7.18 -39.93 4.92
N SER A 76 -6.69 -39.02 4.07
CA SER A 76 -5.28 -38.79 3.78
C SER A 76 -4.82 -37.43 4.32
N PRO A 77 -3.86 -37.37 5.25
CA PRO A 77 -3.41 -36.08 5.77
C PRO A 77 -2.60 -35.32 4.71
N LEU A 78 -2.90 -34.05 4.51
CA LEU A 78 -2.15 -33.12 3.70
C LEU A 78 -1.62 -31.99 4.58
N VAL A 79 -0.30 -31.97 4.77
CA VAL A 79 0.40 -31.06 5.68
C VAL A 79 1.13 -30.00 4.88
N VAL A 80 0.95 -28.73 5.26
CA VAL A 80 1.70 -27.59 4.71
C VAL A 80 2.94 -27.36 5.57
N ASN A 81 4.11 -27.39 4.95
CA ASN A 81 5.40 -27.18 5.62
C ASN A 81 6.05 -25.89 5.13
N ARG A 82 6.80 -25.22 6.02
CA ARG A 82 7.59 -24.03 5.68
C ARG A 82 8.90 -24.46 5.05
N VAL A 83 9.14 -24.09 3.80
CA VAL A 83 10.44 -24.30 3.17
C VAL A 83 11.47 -23.35 3.79
N THR A 84 12.64 -23.87 4.17
CA THR A 84 13.67 -23.10 4.88
C THR A 84 14.81 -22.64 3.98
N ASP A 85 15.02 -23.32 2.84
CA ASP A 85 16.06 -22.98 1.87
C ASP A 85 15.45 -22.53 0.54
N PRO A 86 16.04 -21.55 -0.17
CA PRO A 86 15.54 -21.11 -1.45
C PRO A 86 15.60 -22.24 -2.50
N PHE A 87 14.61 -22.29 -3.38
CA PHE A 87 14.57 -23.23 -4.50
C PHE A 87 13.93 -22.58 -5.73
N SER A 88 13.96 -23.29 -6.86
CA SER A 88 13.21 -22.92 -8.07
C SER A 88 12.36 -24.11 -8.50
N THR A 89 11.05 -23.88 -8.68
CA THR A 89 10.12 -24.91 -9.18
C THR A 89 10.55 -25.47 -10.53
N ALA A 90 11.18 -24.65 -11.38
CA ALA A 90 11.64 -25.03 -12.72
C ALA A 90 12.83 -26.01 -12.72
N THR A 91 13.58 -26.14 -11.62
CA THR A 91 14.81 -26.95 -11.60
C THR A 91 14.90 -27.90 -10.41
N VAL A 92 14.03 -27.79 -9.40
CA VAL A 92 14.05 -28.67 -8.24
C VAL A 92 13.74 -30.12 -8.64
N THR A 93 14.46 -31.05 -8.04
CA THR A 93 14.33 -32.49 -8.21
C THR A 93 14.27 -33.14 -6.83
N TYR A 94 14.02 -34.45 -6.74
CA TYR A 94 14.03 -35.12 -5.43
C TYR A 94 15.39 -35.00 -4.76
N ASN A 95 16.47 -35.13 -5.53
CA ASN A 95 17.85 -35.04 -5.02
C ASN A 95 18.26 -33.62 -4.61
N THR A 96 17.65 -32.59 -5.20
CA THR A 96 17.97 -31.17 -4.94
C THR A 96 16.91 -30.44 -4.12
N ARG A 97 15.94 -31.17 -3.55
CA ARG A 97 14.82 -30.58 -2.80
C ARG A 97 15.32 -29.74 -1.60
N PRO A 98 14.71 -28.57 -1.33
CA PRO A 98 15.10 -27.75 -0.18
C PRO A 98 14.69 -28.42 1.14
N ALA A 99 15.34 -28.02 2.23
CA ALA A 99 14.87 -28.37 3.56
C ALA A 99 13.55 -27.63 3.88
N PHE A 100 12.74 -28.23 4.73
CA PHE A 100 11.49 -27.64 5.22
C PHE A 100 11.23 -28.06 6.68
N THR A 101 10.42 -27.27 7.37
CA THR A 101 9.99 -27.52 8.75
C THR A 101 8.48 -27.65 8.79
N ALA A 102 7.98 -28.64 9.55
CA ALA A 102 6.55 -28.84 9.75
C ALA A 102 5.88 -27.63 10.40
N THR A 103 4.63 -27.40 10.00
CA THR A 103 3.74 -26.41 10.62
C THR A 103 2.49 -27.12 11.14
N PRO A 104 1.67 -26.49 12.00
CA PRO A 104 0.40 -27.08 12.42
C PRO A 104 -0.70 -27.01 11.35
N SER A 105 -0.40 -26.47 10.16
CA SER A 105 -1.36 -26.34 9.06
C SER A 105 -1.53 -27.67 8.32
N GLU A 106 -2.63 -28.36 8.58
CA GLU A 106 -2.97 -29.64 7.96
C GLU A 106 -4.47 -29.79 7.72
N ILE A 107 -4.83 -30.72 6.83
CA ILE A 107 -6.22 -31.17 6.60
C ILE A 107 -6.23 -32.66 6.26
N ASP A 108 -7.26 -33.38 6.70
CA ASP A 108 -7.52 -34.76 6.28
C ASP A 108 -8.40 -34.78 5.03
N ILE A 109 -7.84 -35.23 3.91
CA ILE A 109 -8.55 -35.31 2.62
C ILE A 109 -9.36 -36.61 2.57
N THR A 110 -10.65 -36.47 2.33
CA THR A 110 -11.62 -37.56 2.22
C THR A 110 -12.02 -37.83 0.77
N THR A 111 -12.84 -38.84 0.54
CA THR A 111 -13.41 -39.09 -0.80
C THR A 111 -14.45 -38.05 -1.21
N GLU A 112 -15.00 -37.28 -0.26
CA GLU A 112 -15.97 -36.21 -0.54
C GLU A 112 -15.28 -34.94 -1.08
N ASP A 113 -13.98 -34.80 -0.82
CA ASP A 113 -13.17 -33.67 -1.29
C ASP A 113 -12.70 -33.83 -2.76
N LEU A 114 -12.90 -35.01 -3.36
CA LEU A 114 -12.54 -35.24 -4.76
C LEU A 114 -13.30 -34.29 -5.69
N TYR A 115 -12.55 -33.60 -6.54
CA TYR A 115 -13.03 -32.60 -7.49
C TYR A 115 -13.64 -31.35 -6.84
N THR A 116 -13.31 -31.10 -5.57
CA THR A 116 -13.67 -29.87 -4.86
C THR A 116 -12.40 -29.13 -4.42
N THR A 117 -12.59 -27.89 -3.94
CA THR A 117 -11.52 -27.07 -3.38
C THR A 117 -11.58 -27.16 -1.87
N VAL A 118 -10.48 -27.59 -1.26
CA VAL A 118 -10.29 -27.58 0.19
C VAL A 118 -9.56 -26.32 0.62
N GLN A 119 -9.77 -25.92 1.88
CA GLN A 119 -9.12 -24.76 2.49
C GLN A 119 -8.27 -25.20 3.68
N ILE A 120 -7.00 -24.78 3.68
CA ILE A 120 -6.07 -25.04 4.78
C ILE A 120 -5.69 -23.70 5.41
N ASP A 121 -5.86 -23.55 6.72
CA ASP A 121 -5.42 -22.36 7.44
C ASP A 121 -3.89 -22.33 7.51
N VAL A 122 -3.30 -21.30 6.89
CA VAL A 122 -1.86 -21.05 6.82
C VAL A 122 -1.47 -19.73 7.47
N ILE A 123 -2.35 -19.13 8.29
CA ILE A 123 -2.17 -17.78 8.86
C ILE A 123 -0.85 -17.60 9.59
N THR A 124 -0.43 -18.61 10.37
CA THR A 124 0.82 -18.57 11.14
C THR A 124 2.03 -18.47 10.20
N LEU A 125 2.02 -19.21 9.09
CA LEU A 125 3.09 -19.19 8.12
C LEU A 125 3.14 -17.85 7.37
N ILE A 126 1.99 -17.37 6.88
CA ILE A 126 1.90 -16.10 6.15
C ILE A 126 2.30 -14.91 7.02
N ASN A 127 1.83 -14.86 8.27
CA ASN A 127 2.21 -13.79 9.20
C ASN A 127 3.71 -13.84 9.53
N GLY A 128 4.32 -15.03 9.60
CA GLY A 128 5.78 -15.18 9.76
C GLY A 128 6.58 -14.64 8.57
N TRP A 129 6.02 -14.66 7.35
CA TRP A 129 6.63 -14.02 6.18
C TRP A 129 6.43 -12.50 6.19
N LEU A 130 5.21 -12.03 6.46
CA LEU A 130 4.86 -10.60 6.42
C LEU A 130 5.57 -9.78 7.49
N ASN A 131 5.78 -10.35 8.68
CA ASN A 131 6.47 -9.67 9.78
C ASN A 131 8.00 -9.85 9.75
N GLY A 132 8.54 -10.53 8.73
CA GLY A 132 9.97 -10.76 8.56
C GLY A 132 10.60 -11.80 9.50
N THR A 133 9.81 -12.55 10.29
CA THR A 133 10.33 -13.64 11.14
C THR A 133 11.02 -14.72 10.30
N TYR A 134 10.47 -15.00 9.11
CA TYR A 134 11.00 -15.99 8.18
C TYR A 134 11.04 -15.43 6.75
N PRO A 135 12.07 -15.75 5.95
CA PRO A 135 12.03 -15.49 4.52
C PRO A 135 10.91 -16.31 3.85
N ASN A 136 10.25 -15.74 2.85
CA ASN A 136 9.32 -16.46 2.00
C ASN A 136 10.08 -17.29 0.96
N ASN A 137 10.41 -18.53 1.32
CA ASN A 137 11.02 -19.50 0.42
C ASN A 137 9.99 -20.47 -0.20
N GLY A 138 8.69 -20.30 0.07
CA GLY A 138 7.62 -21.17 -0.42
C GLY A 138 7.13 -22.22 0.59
N MET A 139 6.24 -23.10 0.11
CA MET A 139 5.58 -24.16 0.87
C MET A 139 5.93 -25.53 0.32
N ALA A 140 6.01 -26.53 1.19
CA ALA A 140 6.08 -27.94 0.81
C ALA A 140 4.85 -28.68 1.33
N LEU A 141 4.13 -29.36 0.45
CA LEU A 141 3.03 -30.24 0.83
C LEU A 141 3.55 -31.67 0.97
N THR A 142 3.19 -32.29 2.08
CA THR A 142 3.53 -33.67 2.39
C THR A 142 2.32 -34.42 2.89
N ASN A 143 2.38 -35.75 2.85
CA ASN A 143 1.44 -36.61 3.54
C ASN A 143 2.21 -37.44 4.57
N SER A 144 1.75 -37.38 5.81
CA SER A 144 2.44 -37.96 6.97
C SER A 144 2.11 -39.44 7.23
N ASP A 145 1.11 -40.01 6.55
CA ASP A 145 0.67 -41.39 6.80
C ASP A 145 1.57 -42.46 6.16
N GLY A 146 2.47 -42.06 5.25
CA GLY A 146 3.44 -42.93 4.59
C GLY A 146 2.83 -44.02 3.68
N THR A 147 1.54 -43.95 3.37
CA THR A 147 0.82 -44.99 2.61
C THR A 147 -0.10 -44.47 1.53
N SER A 148 -0.63 -43.26 1.67
CA SER A 148 -1.57 -42.68 0.72
C SER A 148 -0.96 -41.49 -0.03
N VAL A 149 -1.58 -41.13 -1.15
CA VAL A 149 -1.24 -39.95 -1.96
C VAL A 149 -2.46 -39.08 -2.16
N VAL A 150 -2.22 -37.77 -2.15
CA VAL A 150 -3.15 -36.74 -2.62
C VAL A 150 -2.48 -36.01 -3.79
N ALA A 151 -3.22 -35.81 -4.88
CA ALA A 151 -2.79 -34.95 -5.97
C ALA A 151 -3.76 -33.77 -6.12
N VAL A 152 -3.19 -32.57 -6.21
CA VAL A 152 -3.93 -31.33 -6.40
C VAL A 152 -3.60 -30.73 -7.77
N ALA A 153 -4.55 -30.00 -8.34
CA ALA A 153 -4.38 -29.35 -9.62
C ALA A 153 -3.30 -28.25 -9.59
N THR A 154 -2.65 -28.02 -10.73
CA THR A 154 -1.77 -26.89 -10.98
C THR A 154 -2.40 -25.92 -11.98
N ASN A 155 -1.77 -24.76 -12.16
CA ASN A 155 -2.09 -23.82 -13.25
C ASN A 155 -1.86 -24.37 -14.67
N SER A 156 -1.33 -25.58 -14.81
CA SER A 156 -1.12 -26.26 -16.10
C SER A 156 -2.32 -27.14 -16.50
N ILE A 157 -3.36 -27.24 -15.67
CA ILE A 157 -4.59 -27.93 -16.04
C ILE A 157 -5.48 -26.96 -16.86
N ASN A 158 -5.81 -27.31 -18.10
CA ASN A 158 -6.57 -26.44 -19.04
C ASN A 158 -8.06 -26.25 -18.68
N TYR A 159 -8.44 -26.38 -17.41
CA TYR A 159 -9.80 -26.22 -16.92
C TYR A 159 -9.80 -25.28 -15.72
N GLU A 160 -10.25 -24.04 -15.94
CA GLU A 160 -10.74 -23.18 -14.86
C GLU A 160 -11.91 -23.88 -14.16
N PRO A 161 -12.00 -23.89 -12.82
CA PRO A 161 -11.34 -23.01 -11.86
C PRO A 161 -10.43 -23.74 -10.85
N PHE A 162 -9.48 -24.57 -11.30
CA PHE A 162 -8.75 -25.47 -10.38
C PHE A 162 -7.42 -24.95 -9.83
N ASP A 163 -6.95 -23.77 -10.25
CA ASP A 163 -5.67 -23.21 -9.85
C ASP A 163 -5.51 -23.06 -8.32
N PRO A 164 -4.35 -23.44 -7.76
CA PRO A 164 -4.04 -23.18 -6.35
C PRO A 164 -4.05 -21.68 -6.04
N ARG A 165 -4.71 -21.30 -4.94
CA ARG A 165 -4.87 -19.90 -4.54
C ARG A 165 -4.52 -19.70 -3.07
N LEU A 166 -4.08 -18.49 -2.74
CA LEU A 166 -3.95 -18.00 -1.38
C LEU A 166 -4.94 -16.86 -1.18
N VAL A 167 -5.89 -17.04 -0.27
CA VAL A 167 -6.88 -16.02 0.09
C VAL A 167 -6.50 -15.39 1.41
N LEU A 168 -6.18 -14.10 1.37
CA LEU A 168 -5.82 -13.30 2.54
C LEU A 168 -6.98 -12.38 2.89
N THR A 169 -7.34 -12.32 4.17
CA THR A 169 -8.25 -11.29 4.69
C THR A 169 -7.53 -10.49 5.76
N TYR A 170 -7.57 -9.18 5.62
CA TYR A 170 -6.93 -8.27 6.58
C TYR A 170 -7.76 -7.01 6.77
N THR A 171 -7.61 -6.41 7.94
CA THR A 171 -8.17 -5.10 8.26
C THR A 171 -7.11 -4.07 7.89
N PRO A 172 -7.29 -3.28 6.81
CA PRO A 172 -6.33 -2.25 6.45
C PRO A 172 -6.21 -1.25 7.59
N VAL A 173 -5.00 -0.80 7.89
CA VAL A 173 -4.80 0.39 8.74
C VAL A 173 -5.33 1.57 7.94
N LYS A 174 -6.56 1.97 8.26
CA LYS A 174 -7.17 3.22 7.78
C LYS A 174 -6.37 4.38 8.38
N PRO A 175 -6.31 5.58 7.76
CA PRO A 175 -5.99 6.78 8.52
C PRO A 175 -6.98 6.83 9.70
N ASP A 176 -6.48 6.65 10.92
CA ASP A 176 -7.33 6.48 12.11
C ASP A 176 -8.19 7.71 12.41
N THR A 177 -7.90 8.82 11.74
CA THR A 177 -8.52 10.13 11.90
C THR A 177 -8.50 10.88 10.54
N ALA A 178 -9.41 11.83 10.36
CA ALA A 178 -9.36 12.76 9.22
C ALA A 178 -8.10 13.65 9.28
N LEU A 179 -7.56 13.88 10.48
CA LEU A 179 -6.24 14.49 10.68
C LEU A 179 -5.13 13.68 10.00
N CYS A 180 -5.05 12.36 10.24
CA CYS A 180 -4.09 11.48 9.59
C CYS A 180 -4.28 11.47 8.06
N PHE A 181 -5.52 11.49 7.58
CA PHE A 181 -5.79 11.63 6.15
C PHE A 181 -5.24 12.94 5.58
N SER A 182 -5.38 14.07 6.30
CA SER A 182 -4.86 15.36 5.85
C SER A 182 -3.33 15.36 5.71
N TYR A 183 -2.62 14.65 6.60
CA TYR A 183 -1.16 14.47 6.46
C TYR A 183 -0.78 13.56 5.31
N ALA A 184 -1.49 12.43 5.12
CA ALA A 184 -1.29 11.57 3.96
C ALA A 184 -1.56 12.32 2.64
N GLN A 185 -2.59 13.16 2.62
CA GLN A 185 -2.95 14.00 1.48
C GLN A 185 -1.89 15.05 1.18
N LEU A 186 -1.31 15.67 2.21
CA LEU A 186 -0.20 16.62 2.08
C LEU A 186 1.08 15.92 1.61
N ALA A 187 1.38 14.73 2.14
CA ALA A 187 2.51 13.90 1.69
C ALA A 187 2.39 13.55 0.21
N HIS A 188 1.23 13.00 -0.20
CA HIS A 188 0.93 12.67 -1.60
C HIS A 188 1.06 13.87 -2.54
N LEU A 189 0.65 15.05 -2.08
CA LEU A 189 0.86 16.29 -2.82
C LEU A 189 2.36 16.62 -2.96
N ILE A 190 3.11 16.61 -1.86
CA ILE A 190 4.53 17.01 -1.85
C ILE A 190 5.37 16.09 -2.74
N GLU A 191 5.12 14.78 -2.76
CA GLU A 191 5.80 13.84 -3.67
C GLU A 191 5.61 14.22 -5.14
N GLN A 192 4.41 14.65 -5.51
CA GLN A 192 4.12 15.16 -6.85
C GLN A 192 4.80 16.51 -7.09
N LEU A 193 4.82 17.43 -6.12
CA LEU A 193 5.51 18.72 -6.27
C LEU A 193 7.02 18.55 -6.50
N ILE A 194 7.66 17.60 -5.81
CA ILE A 194 9.07 17.24 -6.03
C ILE A 194 9.29 16.76 -7.47
N THR A 195 8.35 15.97 -8.00
CA THR A 195 8.46 15.39 -9.35
C THR A 195 8.16 16.38 -10.46
N LEU A 196 7.13 17.20 -10.28
CA LEU A 196 6.60 18.11 -11.31
C LEU A 196 7.34 19.45 -11.36
N TYR A 197 7.88 19.91 -10.23
CA TYR A 197 8.56 21.19 -10.11
C TYR A 197 9.98 21.05 -9.51
N PRO A 198 10.83 20.11 -9.99
CA PRO A 198 12.08 19.72 -9.34
C PRO A 198 13.12 20.86 -9.31
N THR A 199 13.06 21.77 -10.28
CA THR A 199 14.01 22.89 -10.43
C THR A 199 13.50 24.19 -9.84
N ASN A 200 12.27 24.23 -9.35
CA ASN A 200 11.68 25.46 -8.87
C ASN A 200 12.24 25.81 -7.50
N THR A 201 12.52 27.09 -7.29
CA THR A 201 12.80 27.61 -5.95
C THR A 201 11.46 27.79 -5.22
N MET A 202 11.15 26.86 -4.33
CA MET A 202 9.93 26.87 -3.52
C MET A 202 10.16 27.60 -2.20
N SER A 203 9.14 28.29 -1.72
CA SER A 203 9.10 28.83 -0.35
C SER A 203 8.02 28.12 0.45
N VAL A 204 8.42 27.38 1.48
CA VAL A 204 7.53 26.70 2.41
C VAL A 204 7.37 27.58 3.64
N PHE A 205 6.18 28.17 3.78
CA PHE A 205 5.82 29.02 4.91
C PHE A 205 5.44 28.15 6.10
N LEU A 206 5.85 28.57 7.30
CA LEU A 206 5.66 27.81 8.53
C LEU A 206 4.67 28.50 9.47
N THR A 207 4.08 27.72 10.38
CA THR A 207 3.17 28.25 11.40
C THR A 207 3.88 29.07 12.49
N GLY A 208 5.19 28.86 12.64
CA GLY A 208 6.06 29.52 13.62
C GLY A 208 6.48 30.93 13.24
N PHE A 209 7.13 31.61 14.18
CA PHE A 209 7.67 32.96 13.98
C PHE A 209 9.10 32.95 13.39
N SER A 210 9.94 31.99 13.80
CA SER A 210 11.32 31.88 13.36
C SER A 210 11.74 30.39 13.26
N PRO A 211 12.00 29.87 12.06
CA PRO A 211 11.78 30.52 10.76
C PRO A 211 10.29 30.66 10.44
N SER A 212 9.93 31.70 9.69
CA SER A 212 8.58 31.92 9.16
C SER A 212 8.39 31.36 7.74
N ALA A 213 9.50 31.15 7.03
CA ALA A 213 9.56 30.43 5.78
C ALA A 213 10.95 29.80 5.61
N ILE A 214 11.00 28.71 4.85
CA ILE A 214 12.20 28.01 4.42
C ILE A 214 12.14 27.95 2.89
N THR A 215 13.24 28.27 2.20
CA THR A 215 13.26 28.44 0.74
C THR A 215 14.38 27.63 0.11
N GLY A 216 14.06 26.87 -0.92
CA GLY A 216 15.02 26.02 -1.63
C GLY A 216 14.37 25.22 -2.75
N THR A 217 15.14 24.37 -3.42
CA THR A 217 14.60 23.44 -4.43
C THR A 217 14.07 22.18 -3.75
N PRO A 218 12.90 21.65 -4.15
CA PRO A 218 12.33 20.46 -3.53
C PRO A 218 13.23 19.24 -3.79
N TYR A 219 13.53 18.47 -2.74
CA TYR A 219 14.48 17.36 -2.84
C TYR A 219 13.87 16.01 -2.50
N GLN A 220 13.33 15.87 -1.29
CA GLN A 220 12.83 14.59 -0.80
C GLN A 220 11.71 14.78 0.22
N LEU A 221 10.75 13.87 0.23
CA LEU A 221 9.87 13.66 1.37
C LEU A 221 10.36 12.42 2.15
N TYR A 222 10.93 12.63 3.33
CA TYR A 222 11.55 11.56 4.11
C TYR A 222 10.52 10.77 4.92
N VAL A 223 10.62 9.45 4.82
CA VAL A 223 9.86 8.45 5.60
C VAL A 223 10.84 7.63 6.43
N SER A 224 10.52 7.37 7.71
CA SER A 224 11.31 6.46 8.55
C SER A 224 11.03 5.00 8.17
N PRO A 225 11.91 4.04 8.54
CA PRO A 225 11.66 2.62 8.26
C PRO A 225 10.34 2.07 8.79
N GLU A 226 9.84 2.64 9.89
CA GLU A 226 8.56 2.27 10.53
C GLU A 226 7.36 3.11 10.01
N GLY A 227 7.62 4.12 9.17
CA GLY A 227 6.62 5.05 8.67
C GLY A 227 5.87 4.51 7.45
N THR A 228 4.59 4.88 7.32
CA THR A 228 3.76 4.48 6.16
C THR A 228 3.83 5.47 5.00
N TYR A 229 4.14 6.74 5.27
CA TYR A 229 4.38 7.79 4.28
C TYR A 229 5.32 8.85 4.87
N GLY A 230 5.93 9.67 4.00
CA GLY A 230 6.91 10.64 4.45
C GLY A 230 6.30 11.83 5.20
N MET A 231 6.99 12.28 6.24
CA MET A 231 6.50 13.31 7.18
C MET A 231 7.49 14.47 7.39
N ILE A 232 8.66 14.41 6.74
CA ILE A 232 9.66 15.47 6.76
C ILE A 232 9.96 15.85 5.31
N PHE A 233 9.50 17.01 4.88
CA PHE A 233 9.80 17.57 3.57
C PHE A 233 11.16 18.27 3.60
N ILE A 234 12.04 17.91 2.69
CA ILE A 234 13.41 18.43 2.62
C ILE A 234 13.55 19.28 1.37
N LEU A 235 13.96 20.53 1.58
CA LEU A 235 14.42 21.43 0.52
C LEU A 235 15.95 21.42 0.48
N LEU A 236 16.52 21.70 -0.69
CA LEU A 236 17.95 21.99 -0.86
C LEU A 236 18.16 23.48 -1.07
N ASP A 237 19.01 24.09 -0.25
CA ASP A 237 19.55 25.43 -0.48
C ASP A 237 21.07 25.35 -0.56
N ASN A 238 21.64 25.68 -1.73
CA ASN A 238 23.09 25.66 -1.96
C ASN A 238 23.79 24.36 -1.50
N GLY A 239 23.11 23.22 -1.65
CA GLY A 239 23.61 21.89 -1.25
C GLY A 239 23.39 21.52 0.23
N GLN A 240 22.79 22.40 1.04
CA GLN A 240 22.36 22.10 2.41
C GLN A 240 20.92 21.59 2.41
N GLN A 241 20.63 20.59 3.24
CA GLN A 241 19.28 20.05 3.42
C GLN A 241 18.55 20.78 4.54
N GLU A 242 17.40 21.35 4.22
CA GLU A 242 16.52 22.04 5.15
C GLU A 242 15.26 21.21 5.37
N ALA A 243 15.16 20.57 6.55
CA ALA A 243 14.09 19.64 6.90
C ALA A 243 12.89 20.35 7.54
N ILE A 244 11.70 20.07 7.01
CA ILE A 244 10.43 20.70 7.40
C ILE A 244 9.42 19.62 7.76
N PRO A 245 9.01 19.48 9.03
CA PRO A 245 7.97 18.53 9.39
C PRO A 245 6.61 19.00 8.86
N LEU A 246 5.81 18.08 8.32
CA LEU A 246 4.56 18.40 7.63
C LEU A 246 3.54 19.16 8.50
N ASN A 247 3.53 18.93 9.81
CA ASN A 247 2.66 19.63 10.76
C ASN A 247 3.01 21.12 10.94
N ALA A 248 4.23 21.53 10.60
CA ALA A 248 4.65 22.93 10.67
C ALA A 248 4.33 23.72 9.39
N ILE A 249 3.95 23.06 8.30
CA ILE A 249 3.72 23.70 7.00
C ILE A 249 2.41 24.49 7.03
N ALA A 250 2.50 25.81 6.87
CA ALA A 250 1.35 26.70 6.75
C ALA A 250 0.90 26.83 5.28
N ALA A 251 1.86 26.98 4.36
CA ALA A 251 1.60 27.04 2.93
C ALA A 251 2.86 26.67 2.13
N ILE A 252 2.68 26.15 0.91
CA ILE A 252 3.75 25.87 -0.04
C ILE A 252 3.56 26.76 -1.26
N TYR A 253 4.50 27.68 -1.45
CA TYR A 253 4.63 28.52 -2.64
C TYR A 253 5.57 27.85 -3.63
N THR A 254 5.10 27.59 -4.84
CA THR A 254 5.87 26.82 -5.85
C THR A 254 6.92 27.62 -6.61
N GLY A 255 7.00 28.93 -6.40
CA GLY A 255 7.94 29.82 -7.09
C GLY A 255 7.28 30.67 -8.17
N ASP A 256 7.88 31.84 -8.43
CA ASP A 256 7.41 32.80 -9.44
C ASP A 256 7.33 32.16 -10.84
N GLY A 257 6.22 32.40 -11.55
CA GLY A 257 6.04 31.92 -12.93
C GLY A 257 5.69 30.43 -13.04
N THR A 258 5.55 29.71 -11.93
CA THR A 258 5.03 28.34 -11.94
C THR A 258 3.56 28.34 -12.37
N VAL A 259 3.15 27.36 -13.17
CA VAL A 259 1.73 27.15 -13.53
C VAL A 259 1.29 25.81 -12.94
N TYR A 260 0.07 25.75 -12.40
CA TYR A 260 -0.52 24.53 -11.87
C TYR A 260 -0.59 23.44 -12.94
N ASP A 261 0.07 22.32 -12.68
CA ASP A 261 0.00 21.14 -13.52
C ASP A 261 -1.33 20.38 -13.30
N PRO A 262 -2.19 20.27 -14.33
CA PRO A 262 -3.46 19.56 -14.23
C PRO A 262 -3.32 18.05 -13.97
N SER A 263 -2.11 17.47 -14.06
CA SER A 263 -1.86 16.07 -13.72
C SER A 263 -1.76 15.82 -12.21
N ILE A 264 -1.75 16.86 -11.37
CA ILE A 264 -1.75 16.70 -9.91
C ILE A 264 -3.03 15.97 -9.48
N THR A 265 -2.83 14.89 -8.72
CA THR A 265 -3.90 14.04 -8.16
C THR A 265 -4.04 14.22 -6.66
N TYR A 266 -5.23 13.97 -6.14
CA TYR A 266 -5.54 13.98 -4.71
C TYR A 266 -6.05 12.61 -4.27
N LEU A 267 -5.83 12.25 -2.99
CA LEU A 267 -6.29 10.99 -2.46
C LEU A 267 -7.82 11.04 -2.33
N PRO A 268 -8.54 9.98 -2.74
CA PRO A 268 -9.97 9.94 -2.52
C PRO A 268 -10.26 9.94 -1.01
N PRO A 269 -11.23 10.74 -0.54
CA PRO A 269 -11.58 10.77 0.87
C PRO A 269 -12.13 9.39 1.29
N PRO A 270 -11.60 8.76 2.35
CA PRO A 270 -12.23 7.59 2.93
C PRO A 270 -13.53 8.02 3.63
N GLN A 271 -14.38 7.07 4.00
CA GLN A 271 -15.42 7.36 4.98
C GLN A 271 -14.74 7.73 6.31
N PHE A 272 -14.64 9.01 6.67
CA PHE A 272 -13.97 9.41 7.90
C PHE A 272 -14.65 8.85 9.17
N PRO A 273 -13.89 8.34 10.15
CA PRO A 273 -14.43 8.05 11.49
C PRO A 273 -15.06 9.30 12.10
N ASP A 274 -16.06 9.14 12.97
CA ASP A 274 -16.65 10.28 13.67
C ASP A 274 -15.63 10.92 14.61
N GLY A 275 -15.50 12.25 14.56
CA GLY A 275 -14.48 13.00 15.29
C GLY A 275 -14.53 14.50 14.98
N CYS A 276 -13.94 15.30 15.87
CA CYS A 276 -13.89 16.77 15.70
C CYS A 276 -13.09 17.17 14.44
N ASP A 277 -12.05 16.41 14.15
CA ASP A 277 -11.20 16.57 12.96
C ASP A 277 -11.94 16.26 11.67
N LYS A 278 -12.78 15.20 11.63
CA LYS A 278 -13.71 14.96 10.52
C LYS A 278 -14.60 16.18 10.30
N ASN A 279 -15.28 16.63 11.36
CA ASN A 279 -16.21 17.75 11.27
C ASN A 279 -15.51 19.01 10.73
N LEU A 280 -14.27 19.27 11.16
CA LEU A 280 -13.48 20.41 10.71
C LEU A 280 -13.09 20.31 9.24
N ILE A 281 -12.54 19.16 8.81
CA ILE A 281 -12.04 18.98 7.44
C ILE A 281 -13.19 18.98 6.43
N THR A 282 -14.31 18.33 6.75
CA THR A 282 -15.51 18.39 5.90
C THR A 282 -16.11 19.79 5.89
N ALA A 283 -16.09 20.53 7.01
CA ALA A 283 -16.57 21.90 7.06
C ALA A 283 -15.73 22.83 6.17
N TYR A 284 -14.40 22.74 6.18
CA TYR A 284 -13.57 23.53 5.27
C TYR A 284 -13.87 23.24 3.80
N HIS A 285 -14.01 21.96 3.46
CA HIS A 285 -14.36 21.53 2.12
C HIS A 285 -15.71 22.12 1.66
N ASP A 286 -16.72 22.12 2.53
CA ASP A 286 -18.07 22.57 2.14
C ASP A 286 -18.28 24.09 2.30
N TYR A 287 -17.51 24.75 3.18
CA TYR A 287 -17.65 26.18 3.49
C TYR A 287 -17.02 27.09 2.45
N VAL A 288 -16.02 26.62 1.70
CA VAL A 288 -15.20 27.45 0.79
C VAL A 288 -15.33 26.96 -0.66
N PRO A 289 -16.30 27.46 -1.44
CA PRO A 289 -16.44 27.04 -2.84
C PRO A 289 -15.21 27.41 -3.68
N VAL A 290 -14.91 26.60 -4.69
CA VAL A 290 -13.98 26.97 -5.77
C VAL A 290 -14.45 28.27 -6.43
N SER A 291 -13.51 29.09 -6.89
CA SER A 291 -13.73 30.45 -7.40
C SER A 291 -14.21 31.47 -6.37
N THR A 292 -14.00 31.19 -5.07
CA THR A 292 -14.16 32.19 -4.00
C THR A 292 -12.83 32.93 -3.80
N ASP A 293 -12.85 34.26 -3.79
CA ASP A 293 -11.70 35.06 -3.39
C ASP A 293 -11.64 35.12 -1.86
N VAL A 294 -10.47 34.82 -1.29
CA VAL A 294 -10.31 34.63 0.15
C VAL A 294 -9.09 35.34 0.67
N GLN A 295 -9.17 35.72 1.94
CA GLN A 295 -8.02 36.06 2.75
C GLN A 295 -7.95 35.12 3.96
N MET A 296 -6.74 34.66 4.26
CA MET A 296 -6.45 33.66 5.28
C MET A 296 -5.32 34.13 6.19
N TYR A 297 -5.43 33.74 7.45
CA TYR A 297 -4.34 33.80 8.42
C TYR A 297 -3.89 32.38 8.72
N LEU A 298 -2.59 32.14 8.59
CA LEU A 298 -1.97 30.82 8.73
C LEU A 298 -0.88 30.91 9.81
N GLY A 299 -1.04 30.10 10.87
CA GLY A 299 -0.17 30.18 12.05
C GLY A 299 -0.03 31.59 12.64
N SER A 300 1.20 31.97 12.99
CA SER A 300 1.46 33.17 13.82
C SER A 300 1.51 34.48 13.02
N ILE A 301 2.16 34.47 11.85
CA ILE A 301 2.46 35.69 11.09
C ILE A 301 2.24 35.58 9.59
N VAL A 302 1.85 34.41 9.08
CA VAL A 302 1.67 34.16 7.64
C VAL A 302 0.23 34.53 7.26
N GLN A 303 0.09 35.29 6.18
CA GLN A 303 -1.19 35.60 5.55
C GLN A 303 -1.15 35.13 4.12
N ALA A 304 -2.25 34.55 3.64
CA ALA A 304 -2.42 34.20 2.23
C ALA A 304 -3.71 34.82 1.70
N SER A 305 -3.70 35.30 0.46
CA SER A 305 -4.92 35.75 -0.21
C SER A 305 -4.90 35.40 -1.69
N GLY A 306 -6.09 35.26 -2.26
CA GLY A 306 -6.27 34.94 -3.68
C GLY A 306 -7.53 34.10 -3.91
N LEU A 307 -7.74 33.75 -5.18
CA LEU A 307 -8.86 32.94 -5.61
C LEU A 307 -8.62 31.46 -5.27
N VAL A 308 -9.63 30.78 -4.73
CA VAL A 308 -9.61 29.33 -4.52
C VAL A 308 -9.72 28.62 -5.86
N TYR A 309 -8.61 28.04 -6.31
CA TYR A 309 -8.49 27.33 -7.58
C TYR A 309 -8.90 25.85 -7.45
N LYS A 310 -8.53 25.21 -6.33
CA LYS A 310 -8.99 23.86 -5.94
C LYS A 310 -9.34 23.84 -4.47
N ASN A 311 -10.35 23.04 -4.13
CA ASN A 311 -10.69 22.70 -2.76
C ASN A 311 -10.87 21.18 -2.69
N GLU A 312 -9.91 20.51 -2.08
CA GLU A 312 -9.86 19.07 -1.89
C GLU A 312 -9.80 18.79 -0.39
N TYR A 313 -10.25 17.62 0.06
CA TYR A 313 -10.25 17.31 1.49
C TYR A 313 -8.83 17.45 2.07
N GLY A 314 -8.66 18.39 3.00
CA GLY A 314 -7.37 18.64 3.65
C GLY A 314 -6.47 19.69 2.98
N ILE A 315 -6.73 20.07 1.71
CA ILE A 315 -5.88 20.99 0.94
C ILE A 315 -6.71 22.00 0.15
N LEU A 316 -6.38 23.28 0.31
CA LEU A 316 -6.79 24.35 -0.61
C LEU A 316 -5.65 24.70 -1.56
N VAL A 317 -5.98 25.07 -2.78
CA VAL A 317 -5.03 25.66 -3.72
C VAL A 317 -5.51 27.05 -4.08
N LEU A 318 -4.66 28.05 -3.85
CA LEU A 318 -4.87 29.40 -4.36
C LEU A 318 -4.12 29.58 -5.67
N SER A 319 -4.80 30.14 -6.66
CA SER A 319 -4.22 30.48 -7.96
C SER A 319 -5.18 31.38 -8.73
N ASP A 320 -4.70 32.06 -9.77
CA ASP A 320 -5.63 32.76 -10.67
C ASP A 320 -6.42 31.76 -11.55
N ALA A 321 -7.33 32.28 -12.38
CA ALA A 321 -8.17 31.43 -13.25
C ALA A 321 -7.37 30.61 -14.27
N ASP A 322 -6.14 31.00 -14.57
CA ASP A 322 -5.25 30.34 -15.53
C ASP A 322 -4.28 29.36 -14.82
N GLY A 323 -4.37 29.22 -13.49
CA GLY A 323 -3.49 28.34 -12.71
C GLY A 323 -2.10 28.93 -12.44
N ASN A 324 -1.90 30.24 -12.61
CA ASN A 324 -0.59 30.85 -12.38
C ASN A 324 -0.26 30.97 -10.88
N THR A 325 0.99 30.66 -10.57
CA THR A 325 1.63 30.75 -9.25
C THR A 325 0.83 30.01 -8.16
N PRO A 326 0.66 28.67 -8.25
CA PRO A 326 -0.16 27.95 -7.30
C PRO A 326 0.46 27.94 -5.90
N VAL A 327 -0.39 28.21 -4.90
CA VAL A 327 -0.08 28.11 -3.47
C VAL A 327 -0.92 27.02 -2.85
N PHE A 328 -0.26 26.03 -2.26
CA PHE A 328 -0.92 24.90 -1.61
C PHE A 328 -1.01 25.13 -0.10
N ILE A 329 -2.21 25.02 0.46
CA ILE A 329 -2.49 25.36 1.86
C ILE A 329 -3.12 24.15 2.55
N PRO A 330 -2.41 23.45 3.47
CA PRO A 330 -3.04 22.45 4.33
C PRO A 330 -4.03 23.12 5.29
N VAL A 331 -5.28 22.65 5.28
CA VAL A 331 -6.38 23.31 6.01
C VAL A 331 -6.24 23.28 7.53
N MET A 332 -5.48 22.30 8.05
CA MET A 332 -5.29 22.10 9.49
C MET A 332 -4.53 23.24 10.17
N ASN A 333 -3.79 24.05 9.41
CA ASN A 333 -3.00 25.17 9.92
C ASN A 333 -3.63 26.55 9.62
N ILE A 334 -4.85 26.56 9.07
CA ILE A 334 -5.65 27.78 8.89
C ILE A 334 -6.15 28.24 10.25
N THR A 335 -5.74 29.45 10.65
CA THR A 335 -6.21 30.09 11.89
C THR A 335 -7.55 30.80 11.68
N SER A 336 -7.72 31.45 10.53
CA SER A 336 -8.99 31.99 10.08
C SER A 336 -9.00 32.19 8.56
N ILE A 337 -10.20 32.14 7.98
CA ILE A 337 -10.45 32.37 6.56
C ILE A 337 -11.73 33.20 6.41
N PHE A 338 -11.73 34.15 5.48
CA PHE A 338 -12.91 34.94 5.15
C PHE A 338 -12.97 35.19 3.65
N PRO A 339 -14.14 34.96 3.02
CA PRO A 339 -14.40 35.40 1.66
C PRO A 339 -14.32 36.92 1.54
N VAL A 340 -13.63 37.41 0.52
CA VAL A 340 -13.54 38.84 0.23
C VAL A 340 -14.69 39.22 -0.69
N THR A 341 -15.57 40.12 -0.24
CA THR A 341 -16.58 40.71 -1.12
C THR A 341 -15.90 41.64 -2.11
N GLN A 342 -15.86 41.23 -3.37
CA GLN A 342 -15.34 42.04 -4.48
C GLN A 342 -16.12 43.37 -4.57
N ASN A 343 -15.46 44.49 -4.29
CA ASN A 343 -16.01 45.80 -4.63
C ASN A 343 -15.99 45.93 -6.16
N SER A 344 -17.19 46.10 -6.73
CA SER A 344 -17.51 46.20 -8.16
C SER A 344 -16.50 47.01 -9.00
N SER A 345 -15.46 46.35 -9.49
CA SER A 345 -14.72 46.77 -10.67
C SER A 345 -14.11 45.51 -11.26
N GLY A 346 -14.40 45.21 -12.53
CA GLY A 346 -14.02 43.96 -13.21
C GLY A 346 -12.51 43.78 -13.42
N GLN A 347 -11.72 43.86 -12.36
CA GLN A 347 -10.31 43.49 -12.36
C GLN A 347 -10.20 41.97 -12.27
N LYS A 348 -9.42 41.39 -13.19
CA LYS A 348 -8.99 39.98 -13.16
C LYS A 348 -8.47 39.67 -11.75
N ALA A 349 -8.87 38.54 -11.16
CA ALA A 349 -8.38 38.13 -9.85
C ALA A 349 -6.85 38.22 -9.84
N ALA A 350 -6.29 38.95 -8.88
CA ALA A 350 -4.85 39.11 -8.79
C ALA A 350 -4.18 37.76 -8.48
N LEU A 351 -2.93 37.58 -8.91
CA LEU A 351 -2.12 36.43 -8.52
C LEU A 351 -2.18 36.24 -6.99
N PRO A 352 -2.18 34.98 -6.51
CA PRO A 352 -2.20 34.72 -5.08
C PRO A 352 -1.01 35.38 -4.41
N ARG A 353 -1.22 35.88 -3.19
CA ARG A 353 -0.22 36.60 -2.41
C ARG A 353 -0.01 35.89 -1.09
N ILE A 354 1.25 35.75 -0.70
CA ILE A 354 1.62 35.37 0.66
C ILE A 354 2.39 36.54 1.27
N ALA A 355 1.98 36.94 2.47
CA ALA A 355 2.61 38.02 3.21
C ALA A 355 3.03 37.53 4.61
N ILE A 356 4.21 37.98 5.05
CA ILE A 356 4.66 37.81 6.43
C ILE A 356 4.40 39.13 7.15
N THR A 357 3.61 39.06 8.23
CA THR A 357 3.25 40.24 9.02
C THR A 357 4.37 40.52 10.00
N ASN A 358 5.15 41.58 9.77
CA ASN A 358 6.07 42.09 10.79
C ASN A 358 5.23 42.78 11.87
N LYS A 359 5.13 42.21 13.07
CA LYS A 359 4.76 43.02 14.22
C LYS A 359 5.98 43.88 14.57
N THR A 360 5.85 45.19 14.30
CA THR A 360 6.67 46.23 14.94
C THR A 360 6.54 46.17 16.45
#